data_AF-A0A931Y0V1-F1
#
_entry.id   AF-A0A931Y0V1-F1
#
_cell.length_a   1.000
_cell.length_b   1.000
_cell.length_c   1.000
_cell.angle_alpha   90.00
_cell.angle_beta   90.00
_cell.angle_gamma   90.00
#
_symmetry.space_group_name_H-M   'P 1'
#
loop_
_entity.id
_entity.type
_entity.pdbx_description
1 polymer ?
#
loop_
_entity_poly.entity_id
_entity_poly.type
_entity_poly.pdbx_seq_one_letter_code
_entity_poly.pdbx_strand_id
1 'polypeptide(L)'
;MKPLAAVLLVAALGACPRPPPPPAPPKPSGPPKRDVGPLLPLGWLDDRVGAGDAATRPDGEKDYALRVRLSGDVRALVLYASDATGESHGAEVWDTLTGSDRIPPSWHLPYADGKVTWALAVFDSSDKPLNAAVRLDRTTFADETVTLYAADTGRVRFVTGRTYTLLVQRSDGTVDRSTTTIL
;
A
#
# COMPACT_ATOMS: atom_id res chain seq x y z
N MET A 1 -51.91 -14.02 85.47
CA MET A 1 -52.07 -14.36 84.04
C MET A 1 -51.97 -13.07 83.24
N LYS A 2 -50.90 -12.89 82.45
CA LYS A 2 -50.63 -11.71 81.60
C LYS A 2 -50.54 -12.19 80.14
N PRO A 3 -51.13 -11.49 79.15
CA PRO A 3 -50.99 -11.87 77.75
C PRO A 3 -49.67 -11.34 77.18
N LEU A 4 -49.00 -12.16 76.36
CA LEU A 4 -47.86 -11.74 75.54
C LEU A 4 -48.36 -10.97 74.31
N ALA A 5 -47.78 -9.80 74.06
CA ALA A 5 -47.94 -9.05 72.83
C ALA A 5 -47.01 -9.62 71.73
N ALA A 6 -47.58 -9.94 70.57
CA ALA A 6 -46.82 -10.32 69.39
C ALA A 6 -46.29 -9.06 68.68
N VAL A 7 -44.97 -8.98 68.52
CA VAL A 7 -44.30 -7.93 67.74
C VAL A 7 -44.25 -8.38 66.29
N LEU A 8 -44.90 -7.61 65.40
CA LEU A 8 -44.85 -7.80 63.95
C LEU A 8 -43.63 -7.07 63.39
N LEU A 9 -42.65 -7.81 62.88
CA LEU A 9 -41.47 -7.25 62.22
C LEU A 9 -41.77 -7.07 60.72
N VAL A 10 -41.86 -5.82 60.25
CA VAL A 10 -41.95 -5.50 58.82
C VAL A 10 -40.53 -5.38 58.27
N ALA A 11 -40.14 -6.30 57.38
CA ALA A 11 -38.87 -6.23 56.66
C ALA A 11 -39.02 -5.32 55.42
N ALA A 12 -38.33 -4.18 55.42
CA ALA A 12 -38.18 -3.33 54.23
C ALA A 12 -37.10 -3.91 53.31
N LEU A 13 -37.49 -4.33 52.10
CA LEU A 13 -36.56 -4.73 51.05
C LEU A 13 -35.90 -3.47 50.46
N GLY A 14 -34.64 -3.22 50.81
CA GLY A 14 -33.81 -2.20 50.19
C GLY A 14 -33.48 -2.59 48.74
N ALA A 15 -33.83 -1.74 47.78
CA ALA A 15 -33.44 -1.91 46.39
C ALA A 15 -31.93 -1.66 46.24
N CYS A 16 -31.19 -2.63 45.69
CA CYS A 16 -29.78 -2.44 45.34
C CYS A 16 -29.63 -1.35 44.26
N PRO A 17 -28.61 -0.46 44.36
CA PRO A 17 -28.31 0.49 43.30
C PRO A 17 -27.87 -0.27 42.03
N ARG A 18 -28.45 0.09 40.90
CA ARG A 18 -28.16 -0.50 39.59
C ARG A 18 -26.70 -0.19 39.22
N PRO A 19 -25.90 -1.18 38.78
CA PRO A 19 -24.53 -0.92 38.35
C PRO A 19 -24.50 0.06 37.17
N PRO A 20 -23.47 0.92 37.08
CA PRO A 20 -23.34 1.86 35.99
C PRO A 20 -23.24 1.10 34.65
N PRO A 21 -23.80 1.66 33.57
CA PRO A 21 -23.69 1.05 32.25
C PRO A 21 -22.20 0.93 31.87
N PRO A 22 -21.81 -0.14 31.16
CA PRO A 22 -20.45 -0.29 30.69
C PRO A 22 -20.03 0.91 29.82
N PRO A 23 -18.75 1.30 29.85
CA PRO A 23 -18.25 2.37 29.01
C PRO A 23 -18.56 2.07 27.55
N ALA A 24 -19.03 3.09 26.82
CA ALA A 24 -19.30 2.96 25.40
C ALA A 24 -18.03 2.50 24.67
N PRO A 25 -18.16 1.62 23.65
CA PRO A 25 -17.02 1.23 22.84
C PRO A 25 -16.35 2.48 22.24
N PRO A 26 -15.02 2.48 22.09
CA PRO A 26 -14.32 3.60 21.48
C PRO A 26 -14.92 3.89 20.11
N LYS A 27 -15.24 5.16 19.85
CA LYS A 27 -15.67 5.59 18.52
C LYS A 27 -14.62 5.13 17.51
N PRO A 28 -15.01 4.53 16.37
CA PRO A 28 -14.08 4.27 15.28
C PRO A 28 -13.30 5.55 15.01
N SER A 29 -11.97 5.46 15.04
CA SER A 29 -11.11 6.48 14.43
C SER A 29 -11.61 6.72 13.01
N GLY A 30 -11.57 7.98 12.56
CA GLY A 30 -12.07 8.38 11.24
C GLY A 30 -11.55 7.50 10.09
N PRO A 31 -12.08 7.68 8.87
CA PRO A 31 -11.68 6.87 7.72
C PRO A 31 -10.15 6.77 7.63
N PRO A 32 -9.59 5.59 7.30
CA PRO A 32 -8.15 5.38 7.27
C PRO A 32 -7.48 6.47 6.43
N LYS A 33 -6.48 7.13 7.00
CA LYS A 33 -5.78 8.26 6.38
C LYS A 33 -5.10 7.76 5.10
N ARG A 34 -5.46 8.33 3.95
CA ARG A 34 -4.78 8.07 2.67
C ARG A 34 -3.34 8.58 2.76
N ASP A 35 -2.38 7.72 2.45
CA ASP A 35 -0.96 8.03 2.59
C ASP A 35 -0.07 7.05 1.80
N VAL A 36 1.18 7.43 1.56
CA VAL A 36 2.24 6.56 1.02
C VAL A 36 3.46 6.62 1.93
N GLY A 37 3.97 5.47 2.35
CA GLY A 37 5.12 5.36 3.24
C GLY A 37 6.45 5.60 2.53
N PRO A 38 7.56 5.56 3.27
CA PRO A 38 8.89 5.59 2.65
C PRO A 38 9.07 4.41 1.71
N LEU A 39 9.71 4.66 0.57
CA LEU A 39 10.13 3.65 -0.37
C LEU A 39 11.49 3.10 0.08
N LEU A 40 11.53 1.80 0.37
CA LEU A 40 12.69 1.15 0.96
C LEU A 40 13.30 0.15 -0.02
N PRO A 41 14.54 0.36 -0.50
CA PRO A 41 15.23 -0.60 -1.34
C PRO A 41 15.55 -1.89 -0.56
N LEU A 42 15.30 -3.06 -1.16
CA LEU A 42 15.62 -4.36 -0.57
C LEU A 42 16.73 -5.11 -1.33
N GLY A 43 17.01 -4.72 -2.58
CA GLY A 43 18.00 -5.37 -3.43
C GLY A 43 17.40 -6.44 -4.34
N TRP A 44 18.25 -7.22 -5.01
CA TRP A 44 17.82 -8.30 -5.92
C TRP A 44 17.44 -9.57 -5.14
N LEU A 45 16.14 -9.78 -4.92
CA LEU A 45 15.64 -10.86 -4.08
C LEU A 45 15.25 -12.11 -4.90
N ASP A 46 14.24 -11.98 -5.75
CA ASP A 46 13.59 -13.08 -6.49
C ASP A 46 13.33 -12.67 -7.94
N ASP A 47 13.06 -13.66 -8.79
CA ASP A 47 12.58 -13.50 -10.17
C ASP A 47 11.04 -13.63 -10.16
N ARG A 48 10.34 -12.53 -10.43
CA ARG A 48 8.89 -12.37 -10.28
C ARG A 48 8.25 -11.70 -11.50
N VAL A 49 8.98 -10.86 -12.23
CA VAL A 49 8.49 -10.03 -13.33
C VAL A 49 9.54 -9.98 -14.44
N GLY A 50 9.09 -9.87 -15.68
CA GLY A 50 9.97 -9.76 -16.83
C GLY A 50 10.11 -8.33 -17.36
N ALA A 51 11.08 -8.14 -18.24
CA ALA A 51 11.19 -6.90 -19.00
C ALA A 51 10.07 -6.76 -20.05
N GLY A 52 9.38 -5.61 -20.04
CA GLY A 52 8.37 -5.24 -21.04
C GLY A 52 6.96 -5.00 -20.47
N ASP A 53 6.08 -4.46 -21.32
CA ASP A 53 4.66 -4.26 -20.96
C ASP A 53 4.00 -5.60 -20.65
N ALA A 54 3.14 -5.61 -19.62
CA ALA A 54 2.37 -6.77 -19.20
C ALA A 54 3.19 -8.04 -18.84
N ALA A 55 4.51 -7.93 -18.67
CA ALA A 55 5.39 -9.05 -18.39
C ALA A 55 5.34 -9.50 -16.92
N THR A 56 4.16 -9.87 -16.39
CA THR A 56 3.94 -10.24 -14.97
C THR A 56 4.40 -11.64 -14.58
N ARG A 57 5.36 -12.21 -15.32
CA ARG A 57 5.90 -13.55 -15.05
C ARG A 57 7.42 -13.49 -14.92
N PRO A 58 7.99 -14.40 -14.12
CA PRO A 58 9.44 -14.57 -14.04
C PRO A 58 10.08 -14.75 -15.41
N ASP A 59 11.25 -14.14 -15.63
CA ASP A 59 11.99 -14.15 -16.90
C ASP A 59 13.37 -14.83 -16.84
N GLY A 60 13.75 -15.35 -15.68
CA GLY A 60 15.02 -16.04 -15.44
C GLY A 60 16.08 -15.17 -14.76
N GLU A 61 15.84 -13.87 -14.59
CA GLU A 61 16.73 -12.96 -13.86
C GLU A 61 16.09 -12.47 -12.56
N LYS A 62 16.93 -12.20 -11.53
CA LYS A 62 16.40 -11.63 -10.28
C LYS A 62 16.00 -10.17 -10.49
N ASP A 63 14.87 -9.81 -9.92
CA ASP A 63 14.32 -8.47 -9.95
C ASP A 63 14.76 -7.65 -8.74
N TYR A 64 14.83 -6.34 -8.93
CA TYR A 64 15.07 -5.43 -7.83
C TYR A 64 13.79 -5.23 -7.02
N ALA A 65 13.86 -5.53 -5.74
CA ALA A 65 12.75 -5.42 -4.82
C ALA A 65 12.79 -4.09 -4.05
N LEU A 66 11.64 -3.43 -3.93
CA LEU A 66 11.41 -2.30 -3.04
C LEU A 66 10.20 -2.57 -2.17
N ARG A 67 10.17 -1.94 -1.00
CA ARG A 67 9.05 -2.04 -0.07
C ARG A 67 8.44 -0.68 0.17
N VAL A 68 7.11 -0.63 0.22
CA VAL A 68 6.37 0.58 0.52
C VAL A 68 5.12 0.25 1.32
N ARG A 69 4.74 1.14 2.22
CA ARG A 69 3.47 1.07 2.94
C ARG A 69 2.42 1.90 2.21
N LEU A 70 1.27 1.31 1.91
CA LEU A 70 0.16 1.95 1.22
C LEU A 70 -1.06 2.05 2.14
N SER A 71 -1.71 3.21 2.13
CA SER A 71 -2.99 3.42 2.80
C SER A 71 -3.94 4.19 1.90
N GLY A 72 -5.22 3.80 1.92
CA GLY A 72 -6.27 4.36 1.09
C GLY A 72 -6.36 3.70 -0.29
N ASP A 73 -7.00 4.39 -1.22
CA ASP A 73 -7.24 3.89 -2.57
C ASP A 73 -5.98 3.98 -3.44
N VAL A 74 -5.75 3.00 -4.30
CA VAL A 74 -4.62 2.96 -5.24
C VAL A 74 -5.14 2.43 -6.57
N ARG A 75 -5.01 3.25 -7.60
CA ARG A 75 -5.41 2.92 -8.97
C ARG A 75 -4.25 2.35 -9.78
N ALA A 76 -3.08 2.95 -9.63
CA ALA A 76 -1.87 2.50 -10.31
C ALA A 76 -0.62 2.87 -9.50
N LEU A 77 0.44 2.09 -9.68
CA LEU A 77 1.77 2.36 -9.17
C LEU A 77 2.71 2.57 -10.35
N VAL A 78 3.57 3.58 -10.27
CA VAL A 78 4.59 3.88 -11.28
C VAL A 78 5.91 4.15 -10.58
N LEU A 79 6.87 3.27 -10.75
CA LEU A 79 8.25 3.42 -10.31
C LEU A 79 9.08 3.93 -11.48
N TYR A 80 9.92 4.93 -11.26
CA TYR A 80 10.82 5.44 -12.30
C TYR A 80 12.13 5.92 -11.72
N ALA A 81 13.19 5.86 -12.51
CA ALA A 81 14.45 6.49 -12.16
C ALA A 81 14.27 8.01 -12.16
N SER A 82 14.75 8.66 -11.11
CA SER A 82 14.58 10.08 -10.89
C SER A 82 15.86 10.72 -10.34
N ASP A 83 15.89 12.04 -10.31
CA ASP A 83 16.86 12.80 -9.54
C ASP A 83 16.41 12.97 -8.07
N ALA A 84 17.24 13.65 -7.26
CA ALA A 84 16.94 13.91 -5.86
C ALA A 84 15.68 14.78 -5.62
N THR A 85 15.21 15.49 -6.65
CA THR A 85 13.98 16.30 -6.61
C THR A 85 12.74 15.51 -7.03
N GLY A 86 12.92 14.29 -7.54
CA GLY A 86 11.86 13.41 -8.03
C GLY A 86 11.49 13.65 -9.49
N GLU A 87 12.26 14.46 -10.24
CA GLU A 87 12.08 14.59 -11.68
C GLU A 87 12.60 13.36 -12.41
N SER A 88 11.93 12.95 -13.50
CA SER A 88 12.32 11.74 -14.21
C SER A 88 13.71 11.87 -14.80
N HIS A 89 14.52 10.83 -14.65
CA HIS A 89 15.88 10.77 -15.16
C HIS A 89 16.03 9.53 -16.05
N GLY A 90 15.98 9.74 -17.36
CA GLY A 90 16.11 8.67 -18.36
C GLY A 90 14.79 7.98 -18.71
N ALA A 91 14.91 6.76 -19.23
CA ALA A 91 13.83 5.97 -19.84
C ALA A 91 13.32 4.83 -18.92
N GLU A 92 13.82 4.76 -17.69
CA GLU A 92 13.60 3.65 -16.79
C GLU A 92 12.28 3.84 -16.03
N VAL A 93 11.21 3.16 -16.49
CA VAL A 93 9.86 3.24 -15.92
C VAL A 93 9.24 1.84 -15.83
N TRP A 94 8.74 1.52 -14.63
CA TRP A 94 7.99 0.31 -14.34
C TRP A 94 6.64 0.68 -13.75
N ASP A 95 5.55 0.06 -14.19
CA ASP A 95 4.23 0.40 -13.70
C ASP A 95 3.22 -0.75 -13.72
N THR A 96 2.05 -0.47 -13.16
CA THR A 96 0.87 -1.35 -13.21
C THR A 96 -0.15 -0.88 -14.26
N LEU A 97 0.28 -0.06 -15.23
CA LEU A 97 -0.49 0.35 -16.40
C LEU A 97 -0.15 -0.61 -17.55
N THR A 98 -1.00 -0.70 -18.57
CA THR A 98 -0.70 -1.57 -19.71
C THR A 98 -1.31 -1.10 -21.02
N GLY A 99 -0.70 -1.47 -22.14
CA GLY A 99 -1.24 -1.18 -23.46
C GLY A 99 -1.50 0.32 -23.66
N SER A 100 -2.75 0.67 -23.92
CA SER A 100 -3.17 2.06 -24.16
C SER A 100 -3.53 2.85 -22.89
N ASP A 101 -3.23 2.33 -21.69
CA ASP A 101 -3.42 3.08 -20.45
C ASP A 101 -2.57 4.34 -20.47
N ARG A 102 -3.21 5.48 -20.26
CA ARG A 102 -2.59 6.80 -20.42
C ARG A 102 -1.70 7.15 -19.24
N ILE A 103 -0.49 7.58 -19.53
CA ILE A 103 0.40 8.26 -18.58
C ILE A 103 0.15 9.78 -18.71
N PRO A 104 -0.36 10.46 -17.66
CA PRO A 104 -0.60 11.89 -17.70
C PRO A 104 0.70 12.69 -17.91
N PRO A 105 0.70 13.70 -18.81
CA PRO A 105 1.87 14.57 -19.00
C PRO A 105 2.30 15.31 -17.73
N SER A 106 1.37 15.55 -16.79
CA SER A 106 1.65 16.16 -15.48
C SER A 106 2.52 15.29 -14.57
N TRP A 107 2.78 14.04 -14.93
CA TRP A 107 3.72 13.17 -14.21
C TRP A 107 5.16 13.37 -14.67
N HIS A 108 5.38 14.14 -15.75
CA HIS A 108 6.70 14.48 -16.30
C HIS A 108 7.55 13.25 -16.64
N LEU A 109 6.90 12.17 -17.09
CA LEU A 109 7.54 10.96 -17.59
C LEU A 109 7.76 11.05 -19.10
N PRO A 110 8.77 10.35 -19.66
CA PRO A 110 9.08 10.39 -21.09
C PRO A 110 8.05 9.66 -21.97
N TYR A 111 7.12 8.93 -21.34
CA TYR A 111 6.17 8.07 -22.02
C TYR A 111 4.74 8.56 -21.90
N ALA A 112 3.96 8.27 -22.94
CA ALA A 112 2.59 8.70 -23.05
C ALA A 112 1.58 7.60 -22.66
N ASP A 113 1.95 6.32 -22.85
CA ASP A 113 1.09 5.16 -22.62
C ASP A 113 1.91 4.00 -22.00
N GLY A 114 1.27 3.07 -21.29
CA GLY A 114 1.93 1.93 -20.63
C GLY A 114 2.59 0.90 -21.57
N LYS A 115 2.20 0.82 -22.84
CA LYS A 115 2.80 -0.14 -23.81
C LYS A 115 4.31 0.00 -24.03
N VAL A 116 4.91 1.10 -23.60
CA VAL A 116 6.34 1.41 -23.75
C VAL A 116 7.10 1.40 -22.42
N THR A 117 6.45 1.02 -21.32
CA THR A 117 7.06 0.84 -20.00
C THR A 117 7.16 -0.64 -19.65
N TRP A 118 7.80 -0.95 -18.52
CA TRP A 118 7.93 -2.31 -18.03
C TRP A 118 6.90 -2.61 -16.94
N ALA A 119 6.47 -3.85 -16.82
CA ALA A 119 5.58 -4.23 -15.73
C ALA A 119 6.27 -4.07 -14.36
N LEU A 120 5.51 -3.58 -13.38
CA LEU A 120 5.87 -3.57 -11.97
C LEU A 120 5.02 -4.64 -11.28
N ALA A 121 5.64 -5.70 -10.73
CA ALA A 121 4.90 -6.69 -9.98
C ALA A 121 4.73 -6.27 -8.52
N VAL A 122 3.54 -6.50 -7.97
CA VAL A 122 3.15 -6.03 -6.64
C VAL A 122 2.67 -7.22 -5.83
N PHE A 123 3.27 -7.43 -4.66
CA PHE A 123 2.95 -8.54 -3.77
C PHE A 123 2.54 -8.00 -2.39
N ASP A 124 1.57 -8.65 -1.76
CA ASP A 124 1.24 -8.37 -0.37
C ASP A 124 2.27 -8.96 0.61
N SER A 125 2.04 -8.76 1.92
CA SER A 125 2.93 -9.25 2.98
C SER A 125 2.97 -10.78 3.10
N SER A 126 2.05 -11.49 2.46
CA SER A 126 1.99 -12.96 2.42
C SER A 126 2.54 -13.53 1.10
N ASP A 127 3.25 -12.71 0.32
CA ASP A 127 3.82 -13.06 -0.99
C ASP A 127 2.76 -13.47 -2.04
N LYS A 128 1.53 -12.96 -1.89
CA LYS A 128 0.49 -13.15 -2.90
C LYS A 128 0.55 -12.00 -3.92
N PRO A 129 0.53 -12.29 -5.23
CA PRO A 129 0.48 -11.25 -6.26
C PRO A 129 -0.84 -10.47 -6.18
N LEU A 130 -0.73 -9.15 -6.28
CA LEU A 130 -1.84 -8.19 -6.31
C LEU A 130 -2.13 -7.68 -7.72
N ASN A 131 -1.29 -8.01 -8.70
CA ASN A 131 -1.50 -7.66 -10.11
C ASN A 131 -1.11 -8.81 -11.06
N ALA A 132 -1.57 -10.03 -10.78
CA ALA A 132 -1.27 -11.20 -11.60
C ALA A 132 -1.71 -11.01 -13.07
N ALA A 133 -2.78 -10.25 -13.28
CA ALA A 133 -3.31 -9.85 -14.59
C ALA A 133 -2.84 -8.44 -15.02
N VAL A 134 -1.61 -8.05 -14.69
CA VAL A 134 -0.96 -6.76 -15.02
C VAL A 134 -1.45 -5.59 -14.18
N ARG A 135 -2.77 -5.39 -14.14
CA ARG A 135 -3.40 -4.35 -13.32
C ARG A 135 -3.60 -4.82 -11.89
N LEU A 136 -3.66 -3.86 -10.96
CA LEU A 136 -3.98 -4.14 -9.56
C LEU A 136 -5.39 -4.73 -9.43
N ASP A 137 -5.48 -5.96 -8.94
CA ASP A 137 -6.73 -6.65 -8.60
C ASP A 137 -7.38 -6.04 -7.34
N ARG A 138 -6.54 -5.47 -6.47
CA ARG A 138 -6.93 -4.80 -5.23
C ARG A 138 -6.55 -3.33 -5.28
N THR A 139 -7.52 -2.46 -5.09
CA THR A 139 -7.35 -1.00 -5.20
C THR A 139 -7.55 -0.24 -3.90
N THR A 140 -7.69 -0.92 -2.76
CA THR A 140 -7.85 -0.28 -1.45
C THR A 140 -6.97 -0.98 -0.43
N PHE A 141 -6.18 -0.17 0.30
CA PHE A 141 -5.14 -0.62 1.20
C PHE A 141 -5.39 -0.07 2.61
N ALA A 142 -5.30 -0.91 3.64
CA ALA A 142 -5.59 -0.56 5.03
C ALA A 142 -4.31 -0.39 5.86
N ASP A 143 -3.45 0.56 5.44
CA ASP A 143 -2.13 0.82 6.05
C ASP A 143 -1.23 -0.43 6.06
N GLU A 144 -1.08 -1.04 4.89
CA GLU A 144 -0.38 -2.30 4.71
C GLU A 144 0.89 -2.15 3.90
N THR A 145 1.84 -3.06 4.12
CA THR A 145 3.10 -3.09 3.40
C THR A 145 3.00 -3.99 2.19
N VAL A 146 3.45 -3.49 1.04
CA VAL A 146 3.60 -4.26 -0.20
C VAL A 146 5.07 -4.32 -0.61
N THR A 147 5.42 -5.37 -1.36
CA THR A 147 6.71 -5.50 -2.03
C THR A 147 6.50 -5.31 -3.53
N LEU A 148 7.34 -4.45 -4.10
CA LEU A 148 7.38 -4.13 -5.52
C LEU A 148 8.59 -4.84 -6.12
N TYR A 149 8.41 -5.52 -7.25
CA TYR A 149 9.49 -6.12 -8.02
C TYR A 149 9.54 -5.45 -9.39
N ALA A 150 10.74 -5.01 -9.76
CA ALA A 150 11.03 -4.33 -11.00
C ALA A 150 12.14 -5.08 -11.74
N ALA A 151 11.86 -5.51 -12.97
CA ALA A 151 12.82 -6.20 -13.82
C ALA A 151 14.08 -5.34 -14.03
N ASP A 152 15.24 -5.95 -13.83
CA ASP A 152 16.54 -5.30 -14.02
C ASP A 152 17.49 -6.19 -14.81
N THR A 153 17.11 -6.46 -16.06
CA THR A 153 17.89 -7.31 -16.97
C THR A 153 19.34 -6.81 -17.05
N GLY A 154 20.28 -7.69 -16.70
CA GLY A 154 21.72 -7.40 -16.65
C GLY A 154 22.19 -6.61 -15.43
N ARG A 155 21.31 -6.28 -14.48
CA ARG A 155 21.61 -5.52 -13.23
C ARG A 155 22.25 -4.15 -13.47
N VAL A 156 21.72 -3.41 -14.44
CA VAL A 156 22.31 -2.14 -14.89
C VAL A 156 21.48 -0.92 -14.53
N ARG A 157 20.23 -1.10 -14.09
CA ARG A 157 19.31 0.00 -13.78
C ARG A 157 19.43 0.37 -12.32
N PHE A 158 19.24 -0.58 -11.40
CA PHE A 158 19.23 -0.34 -9.96
C PHE A 158 20.64 -0.30 -9.37
N VAL A 159 21.42 0.73 -9.73
CA VAL A 159 22.80 0.92 -9.25
C VAL A 159 22.88 1.91 -8.09
N THR A 160 23.85 1.70 -7.19
CA THR A 160 24.13 2.58 -6.06
C THR A 160 24.29 4.05 -6.50
N GLY A 161 23.73 4.96 -5.71
CA GLY A 161 23.72 6.40 -5.96
C GLY A 161 22.59 6.88 -6.86
N ARG A 162 21.83 5.98 -7.52
CA ARG A 162 20.64 6.38 -8.28
C ARG A 162 19.43 6.55 -7.39
N THR A 163 18.61 7.53 -7.76
CA THR A 163 17.35 7.84 -7.08
C THR A 163 16.17 7.31 -7.90
N TYR A 164 15.13 6.89 -7.18
CA TYR A 164 13.92 6.31 -7.72
C TYR A 164 12.72 6.91 -7.03
N THR A 165 11.68 7.21 -7.80
CA THR A 165 10.42 7.73 -7.28
C THR A 165 9.29 6.79 -7.62
N LEU A 166 8.44 6.51 -6.63
CA LEU A 166 7.17 5.83 -6.77
C LEU A 166 6.05 6.88 -6.80
N LEU A 167 5.28 6.91 -7.88
CA LEU A 167 3.97 7.54 -7.95
C LEU A 167 2.90 6.54 -7.53
N VAL A 168 1.98 7.00 -6.69
CA VAL A 168 0.76 6.29 -6.33
C VAL A 168 -0.40 7.07 -6.92
N GLN A 169 -0.94 6.61 -8.04
CA GLN A 169 -2.15 7.20 -8.62
C GLN A 169 -3.37 6.79 -7.80
N ARG A 170 -4.22 7.76 -7.53
CA ARG A 170 -5.41 7.60 -6.71
C ARG A 170 -6.64 7.63 -7.61
N SER A 171 -7.77 7.17 -7.09
CA SER A 171 -9.03 7.00 -7.83
C SER A 171 -9.62 8.35 -8.26
N ASP A 172 -9.35 9.39 -7.47
CA ASP A 172 -9.69 10.79 -7.77
C ASP A 172 -8.73 11.45 -8.79
N GLY A 173 -7.72 10.72 -9.26
CA GLY A 173 -6.72 11.18 -10.23
C GLY A 173 -5.53 11.93 -9.62
N THR A 174 -5.55 12.22 -8.32
CA THR A 174 -4.39 12.80 -7.64
C THR A 174 -3.27 11.76 -7.50
N VAL A 175 -2.06 12.24 -7.20
CA VAL A 175 -0.86 11.40 -7.10
C VAL A 175 -0.10 11.72 -5.84
N ASP A 176 0.19 10.69 -5.05
CA ASP A 176 1.14 10.78 -3.95
C ASP A 176 2.51 10.25 -4.41
N ARG A 177 3.58 10.70 -3.76
CA ARG A 177 4.96 10.39 -4.16
C ARG A 177 5.79 9.89 -2.99
N SER A 178 6.69 8.95 -3.26
CA SER A 178 7.73 8.52 -2.34
C SER A 178 9.04 8.30 -3.10
N THR A 179 10.14 8.83 -2.60
CA THR A 179 11.44 8.81 -3.29
C THR A 179 12.48 8.11 -2.41
N THR A 180 13.40 7.39 -3.05
CA THR A 180 14.51 6.72 -2.37
C THR A 180 15.77 6.72 -3.23
N THR A 181 16.92 6.65 -2.58
CA THR A 181 18.22 6.48 -3.24
C THR A 181 18.75 5.09 -2.89
N ILE A 182 19.27 4.39 -3.90
CA ILE A 182 19.97 3.12 -3.67
C ILE A 182 21.31 3.43 -3.03
N LEU A 183 21.55 2.86 -1.86
CA LEU A 183 22.78 3.04 -1.08
C LEU A 183 23.76 1.88 -1.29
#